data_AF-A0A4R2TQF8-F1
#
_entry.id   AF-A0A4R2TQF8-F1
#
_cell.length_a   1.000
_cell.length_b   1.000
_cell.length_c   1.000
_cell.angle_alpha   90.00
_cell.angle_beta   90.00
_cell.angle_gamma   90.00
#
_symmetry.space_group_name_H-M   'P 1'
#
loop_
_entity.id
_entity.type
_entity.pdbx_description
1 polymer ?
#
loop_
_entity_poly.entity_id
_entity_poly.type
_entity_poly.pdbx_seq_one_letter_code
_entity_poly.pdbx_strand_id
1 'polypeptide(L)' 'MLQCQYPKAVHVRAYFRFKRGQWEKVSEHCRRYPQ' A
#
# COMPACT_ATOMS: atom_id res chain seq x y z
N MET A 1 2.16 -9.52 11.80
CA MET A 1 2.55 -8.20 11.25
C MET A 1 3.68 -8.45 10.27
N LEU A 2 3.44 -8.31 8.96
CA LEU A 2 4.53 -8.36 8.00
C LEU A 2 5.46 -7.18 8.32
N GLN A 3 6.56 -7.43 9.01
CA GLN A 3 7.63 -6.45 9.11
C GLN A 3 8.07 -6.19 7.68
N CYS A 4 7.88 -4.97 7.18
CA CYS A 4 8.33 -4.59 5.86
C CYS A 4 9.87 -4.74 5.83
N GLN A 5 10.35 -5.85 5.26
CA GLN A 5 11.77 -6.11 5.12
C GLN A 5 12.31 -5.20 4.00
N TYR A 6 13.51 -4.64 4.19
CA TYR A 6 14.27 -3.71 3.34
C TYR A 6 14.11 -2.19 3.60
N PRO A 7 15.20 -1.41 3.52
CA PRO A 7 15.51 -0.26 4.39
C PRO A 7 14.69 1.02 4.14
N LYS A 8 13.74 0.99 3.19
CA LYS A 8 12.88 2.13 2.80
C LYS A 8 11.51 1.64 2.28
N ALA A 9 10.95 0.61 2.91
CA ALA A 9 9.60 0.18 2.58
C ALA A 9 8.57 1.05 3.31
N VAL A 10 7.56 1.55 2.58
CA VAL A 10 6.43 2.29 3.14
C VAL A 10 5.32 1.29 3.47
N HIS A 11 4.91 1.27 4.73
CA HIS A 11 3.74 0.49 5.15
C HIS A 11 2.48 1.23 4.73
N VAL A 12 1.76 0.66 3.76
CA VAL A 12 0.50 1.22 3.28
C VAL A 12 -0.63 0.53 4.02
N ARG A 13 -1.34 1.29 4.86
CA ARG A 13 -2.56 0.82 5.55
C ARG A 13 -3.66 0.51 4.54
N ALA A 14 -4.64 -0.31 4.94
CA ALA A 14 -5.81 -0.56 4.11
C ALA A 14 -6.65 0.73 3.94
N TYR A 15 -7.06 1.03 2.71
CA TYR A 15 -7.95 2.16 2.40
C TYR A 15 -8.75 1.88 1.13
N PHE A 16 -9.85 2.61 0.94
CA PHE A 16 -10.60 2.60 -0.31
C PHE A 16 -10.08 3.71 -1.22
N ARG A 17 -9.84 3.39 -2.50
CA ARG A 17 -9.51 4.38 -3.52
C ARG A 17 -10.50 4.30 -4.66
N PHE A 18 -10.79 5.44 -5.28
CA PHE A 18 -11.57 5.48 -6.50
C PHE A 18 -10.65 5.54 -7.71
N LYS A 19 -10.76 4.58 -8.63
CA LYS A 19 -9.93 4.50 -9.83
C LYS A 19 -10.79 4.03 -11.01
N ARG A 20 -10.70 4.75 -12.14
CA ARG A 20 -11.44 4.43 -13.39
C ARG A 20 -12.95 4.19 -13.17
N GLY A 21 -13.59 4.98 -12.31
CA GLY A 21 -15.03 4.88 -12.07
C GLY A 21 -15.44 3.81 -11.05
N GLN A 22 -14.51 3.13 -10.39
CA GLN A 22 -14.79 2.05 -9.44
C GLN A 22 -14.08 2.26 -8.10
N TRP A 23 -14.72 1.83 -7.02
CA TRP A 23 -14.10 1.75 -5.69
C TRP A 23 -13.28 0.48 -5.58
N GLU A 24 -11.98 0.63 -5.41
CA GLU A 24 -11.05 -0.46 -5.16
C GLU A 24 -10.67 -0.48 -3.67
N LYS A 25 -10.78 -1.64 -3.03
CA LYS A 25 -10.24 -1.84 -1.68
C LYS A 25 -8.75 -2.14 -1.79
N VAL A 26 -7.92 -1.21 -1.34
CA VAL A 26 -6.49 -1.43 -1.20
C VAL A 26 -6.25 -2.12 0.13
N SER A 27 -5.71 -3.33 0.06
CA SER A 27 -5.31 -4.09 1.26
C SER A 27 -4.00 -3.56 1.82
N GLU A 28 -3.79 -3.80 3.11
CA GLU A 28 -2.53 -3.45 3.77
C GLU A 28 -1.36 -4.17 3.09
N HIS A 29 -0.35 -3.42 2.66
CA HIS A 29 0.83 -3.97 1.99
C HIS A 29 2.05 -3.06 2.17
N CYS A 30 3.25 -3.62 2.02
CA CYS A 30 4.48 -2.86 1.96
C CYS A 30 4.75 -2.45 0.51
N ARG A 31 5.05 -1.17 0.26
CA ARG A 31 5.47 -0.66 -1.05
C ARG A 31 6.90 -0.12 -0.98
N ARG A 32 7.69 -0.28 -2.05
CA ARG A 32 8.98 0.40 -2.16
C ARG A 32 8.77 1.91 -2.21
N TYR A 33 9.63 2.68 -1.55
CA TYR A 33 9.62 4.14 -1.66
C TYR A 33 9.80 4.54 -3.14
N PRO A 34 8.95 5.42 -3.70
CA PRO A 34 9.16 5.93 -5.05
C PRO A 34 10.50 6.70 -5.09
N GLN A 35 11.40 6.33 -6.00
CA GLN A 35 12.59 7.14 -6.35
C GLN A 35 12.17 8.37 -7.13
#